data_AF-A0A367KTI3-F1
#
_entry.id   AF-A0A367KTI3-F1
#
_cell.length_a   1.000
_cell.length_b   1.000
_cell.length_c   1.000
_cell.angle_alpha   90.00
_cell.angle_beta   90.00
_cell.angle_gamma   90.00
#
_symmetry.space_group_name_H-M   'P 1'
#
loop_
_entity.id
_entity.type
_entity.pdbx_description
1 polymer ?
#
loop_
_entity_poly.entity_id
_entity_poly.type
_entity_poly.pdbx_seq_one_letter_code
_entity_poly.pdbx_strand_id
1 'polypeptide(L)'
;MLMVEENNTLPMDRKQVIRRKVMAIGKISRVYSVLKENPEMVNQLKTLSINGKIPVGVLTQGEQGMREALTTYTKTKITKEQKDSHTLYNHPTPNHKITTSGREGHSL
;
A
#
# COMPACT_ATOMS: atom_id res chain seq x y z
N MET A 1 22.21 64.07 15.24
CA MET A 1 22.44 62.80 14.53
C MET A 1 21.39 61.81 15.02
N LEU A 2 20.28 61.70 14.28
CA LEU A 2 19.17 60.82 14.65
C LEU A 2 19.53 59.38 14.25
N MET A 3 19.60 58.48 15.22
CA MET A 3 19.49 57.05 14.96
C MET A 3 18.01 56.72 14.86
N VAL A 4 17.53 56.55 13.63
CA VAL A 4 16.30 55.81 13.35
C VAL A 4 16.74 54.49 12.76
N GLU A 5 17.03 53.51 13.61
CA GLU A 5 17.01 52.11 13.18
C GLU A 5 15.55 51.68 13.06
N GLU A 6 15.06 51.71 11.83
CA GLU A 6 13.73 51.25 11.48
C GLU A 6 13.68 49.71 11.60
N ASN A 7 12.87 49.27 12.56
CA ASN A 7 12.57 47.89 12.92
C ASN A 7 12.35 46.97 11.71
N ASN A 8 13.31 46.09 11.40
CA ASN A 8 13.08 44.96 10.48
C ASN A 8 13.32 43.58 11.14
N THR A 9 13.14 43.49 12.46
CA THR A 9 13.11 42.22 13.16
C THR A 9 11.68 41.69 13.17
N LEU A 10 11.21 41.16 12.04
CA LEU A 10 10.12 40.18 12.07
C LEU A 10 10.43 39.19 13.20
N PRO A 11 9.51 38.96 14.16
CA PRO A 11 9.76 38.03 15.26
C PRO A 11 10.32 36.75 14.64
N MET A 12 11.47 36.26 15.12
CA MET A 12 12.19 35.13 14.52
C MET A 12 11.25 33.95 14.20
N ASP A 13 10.21 33.79 15.00
CA ASP A 13 9.12 32.84 14.82
C ASP A 13 8.28 33.09 13.53
N ARG A 14 7.86 34.32 13.24
CA ARG A 14 7.15 34.67 11.99
C ARG A 14 7.98 34.38 10.75
N LYS A 15 9.27 34.71 10.76
CA LYS A 15 10.20 34.41 9.64
C LYS A 15 10.29 32.89 9.42
N GLN A 16 10.35 32.12 10.51
CA GLN A 16 10.39 30.66 10.45
C GLN A 16 9.08 30.07 9.94
N VAL A 17 7.93 30.60 10.37
CA VAL A 17 6.60 30.21 9.90
C VAL A 17 6.47 30.45 8.40
N ILE A 18 6.86 31.63 7.90
CA ILE A 18 6.83 31.94 6.47
C ILE A 18 7.72 30.98 5.69
N ARG A 19 8.96 30.75 6.15
CA ARG A 19 9.87 29.77 5.52
C ARG A 19 9.25 28.38 5.46
N ARG A 20 8.67 27.89 6.56
CA ARG A 20 7.99 26.58 6.61
C ARG A 20 6.84 26.51 5.62
N LYS A 21 6.02 27.56 5.50
CA LYS A 21 4.91 27.63 4.53
C LYS A 21 5.41 27.56 3.09
N VAL A 22 6.44 28.33 2.74
CA VAL A 22 7.05 28.30 1.39
C VAL A 22 7.60 26.91 1.08
N MET A 23 8.33 26.30 2.02
CA MET A 23 8.85 24.93 1.84
C MET A 23 7.74 23.90 1.68
N ALA A 24 6.63 24.03 2.42
CA ALA A 24 5.48 23.14 2.30
C ALA A 24 4.84 23.25 0.90
N ILE A 25 4.65 24.47 0.38
CA ILE A 25 4.12 24.69 -0.98
C ILE A 25 5.06 24.07 -2.01
N GLY A 26 6.37 24.27 -1.90
CA GLY A 26 7.33 23.66 -2.83
C GLY A 26 7.29 22.12 -2.83
N LYS A 27 7.15 21.51 -1.65
CA LYS A 27 6.98 20.05 -1.52
C LYS A 27 5.69 19.57 -2.18
N ILE A 28 4.57 20.25 -1.93
CA ILE A 28 3.27 19.89 -2.53
C ILE A 28 3.31 20.10 -4.04
N SER A 29 3.92 21.18 -4.53
CA SER A 29 4.07 21.44 -5.96
C SER A 29 4.82 20.30 -6.65
N ARG A 30 5.91 19.81 -6.06
CA ARG A 30 6.65 18.67 -6.60
C ARG A 30 5.81 17.39 -6.64
N VAL A 31 5.08 17.11 -5.55
CA VAL A 31 4.15 15.97 -5.49
C VAL A 31 3.05 16.09 -6.55
N TYR A 32 2.51 17.29 -6.74
CA TYR A 32 1.48 17.56 -7.74
C TYR A 32 1.97 17.36 -9.17
N SER A 33 3.18 17.84 -9.51
CA SER A 33 3.77 17.61 -10.84
C SER A 33 3.89 16.12 -11.15
N VAL A 34 4.42 15.33 -10.21
CA VAL A 34 4.54 13.87 -10.37
C VAL A 34 3.19 13.22 -10.64
N LEU A 35 2.15 13.60 -9.89
CA LEU A 35 0.79 13.10 -10.10
C LEU A 35 0.22 13.49 -11.47
N LYS A 36 0.44 14.73 -11.90
CA LYS A 36 -0.06 15.26 -13.17
C LYS A 36 0.63 14.62 -14.38
N GLU A 37 1.93 14.38 -14.28
CA GLU A 37 2.75 13.81 -15.36
C GLU A 37 2.54 12.30 -15.51
N ASN A 38 2.06 11.61 -14.47
CA ASN A 38 2.01 10.14 -14.42
C ASN A 38 0.63 9.58 -14.00
N PRO A 39 -0.46 9.94 -14.68
CA PRO A 39 -1.83 9.56 -14.27
C PRO A 39 -2.08 8.05 -14.30
N GLU A 40 -1.51 7.33 -15.27
CA GLU A 40 -1.70 5.89 -15.42
C GLU A 40 -1.06 5.10 -14.27
N MET A 41 0.18 5.43 -13.91
CA MET A 41 0.84 4.80 -12.75
C MET A 41 0.10 5.10 -11.44
N VAL A 42 -0.47 6.30 -11.31
CA VAL A 42 -1.32 6.67 -10.18
C VAL A 42 -2.57 5.79 -10.12
N ASN A 43 -3.27 5.61 -11.25
CA ASN A 43 -4.47 4.79 -11.31
C ASN A 43 -4.16 3.32 -10.97
N GLN A 44 -3.11 2.76 -11.55
CA GLN A 44 -2.67 1.39 -11.24
C GLN A 44 -2.31 1.23 -9.75
N LEU A 45 -1.60 2.19 -9.18
CA LEU A 45 -1.22 2.13 -7.78
C LEU A 45 -2.44 2.24 -6.84
N LYS A 46 -3.44 3.04 -7.23
CA LYS A 46 -4.72 3.14 -6.49
C LYS A 46 -5.53 1.84 -6.56
N THR A 47 -5.58 1.17 -7.71
CA THR A 47 -6.32 -0.11 -7.84
C THR A 47 -5.63 -1.26 -7.11
N LEU A 48 -4.30 -1.23 -6.99
CA LEU A 48 -3.52 -2.22 -6.26
C LEU A 48 -3.45 -1.97 -4.75
N SER A 49 -3.66 -0.72 -4.31
CA SER A 49 -3.66 -0.36 -2.89
C SER A 49 -4.99 -0.71 -2.21
N ILE A 50 -4.93 -1.46 -1.11
CA ILE A 50 -6.10 -1.95 -0.36
C ILE A 50 -7.04 -0.81 0.07
N ASN A 51 -6.48 0.38 0.36
CA ASN A 51 -7.24 1.52 0.88
C ASN A 51 -7.56 2.56 -0.22
N GLY A 52 -7.23 2.29 -1.49
CA GLY A 52 -7.38 3.23 -2.60
C GLY A 52 -6.49 4.48 -2.50
N LYS A 53 -5.54 4.49 -1.56
CA LYS A 53 -4.62 5.61 -1.30
C LYS A 53 -3.21 5.24 -1.74
N ILE A 54 -2.51 6.20 -2.35
CA ILE A 54 -1.09 6.07 -2.67
C ILE A 54 -0.30 6.07 -1.35
N PRO A 55 0.66 5.15 -1.16
CA PRO A 55 1.43 5.08 0.08
C PRO A 55 2.20 6.37 0.35
N VAL A 56 2.26 6.76 1.62
CA VAL A 56 2.99 7.94 2.06
C VAL A 56 4.47 7.76 1.74
N GLY A 57 5.10 8.78 1.13
CA GLY A 57 6.52 8.76 0.77
C GLY A 57 6.79 8.36 -0.69
N VAL A 58 5.92 7.58 -1.33
CA VAL A 58 6.08 7.14 -2.74
C VAL A 58 6.18 8.35 -3.68
N LEU A 59 5.24 9.30 -3.56
CA LEU A 59 5.22 10.51 -4.41
C LEU A 59 6.37 11.47 -4.11
N THR A 60 6.97 11.39 -2.92
CA THR A 60 8.09 12.28 -2.55
C THR A 60 9.39 11.87 -3.24
N GLN A 61 9.51 10.60 -3.62
CA GLN A 61 10.62 10.06 -4.40
C GLN A 61 10.44 10.30 -5.91
N GLY A 62 9.31 10.88 -6.34
CA GLY A 62 9.01 11.14 -7.74
C GLY A 62 8.56 9.89 -8.50
N GLU A 63 8.82 9.88 -9.81
CA GLU A 63 8.44 8.77 -10.70
C GLU A 63 9.05 7.44 -10.27
N GLN A 64 10.32 7.45 -9.86
CA GLN A 64 11.05 6.25 -9.43
C GLN A 64 10.33 5.56 -8.25
N GLY A 65 9.91 6.32 -7.25
CA GLY A 65 9.16 5.78 -6.13
C GLY A 65 7.84 5.13 -6.56
N MET A 66 7.16 5.69 -7.57
CA MET A 66 5.93 5.08 -8.10
C MET A 66 6.21 3.75 -8.80
N ARG A 67 7.30 3.67 -9.55
CA ARG A 67 7.71 2.45 -10.27
C ARG A 67 8.12 1.33 -9.29
N GLU A 68 8.84 1.68 -8.24
CA GLU A 68 9.20 0.77 -7.14
C GLU A 68 7.98 0.28 -6.37
N ALA A 69 7.05 1.19 -6.04
CA ALA A 69 5.80 0.83 -5.39
C ALA A 69 5.01 -0.15 -6.25
N LEU A 70 4.83 0.15 -7.55
CA LEU A 70 4.12 -0.71 -8.49
C LEU A 70 4.73 -2.12 -8.56
N THR A 71 6.05 -2.21 -8.63
CA THR A 71 6.80 -3.49 -8.63
C THR A 71 6.57 -4.28 -7.35
N THR A 72 6.48 -3.60 -6.20
CA THR A 72 6.24 -4.24 -4.91
C THR A 72 4.82 -4.80 -4.84
N TYR A 73 3.82 -4.02 -5.26
CA TYR A 73 2.42 -4.44 -5.23
C TYR A 73 2.14 -5.63 -6.17
N THR A 74 2.68 -5.62 -7.39
CA THR A 74 2.50 -6.73 -8.34
C THR A 74 3.13 -8.02 -7.82
N LYS A 75 4.34 -7.96 -7.25
CA LYS A 75 4.98 -9.11 -6.59
C LYS A 75 4.11 -9.67 -5.46
N THR A 76 3.59 -8.81 -4.58
CA THR A 76 2.73 -9.27 -3.48
C THR A 76 1.41 -9.88 -3.95
N LYS A 77 0.85 -9.46 -5.09
CA LYS A 77 -0.37 -10.08 -5.65
C LYS A 77 -0.07 -11.47 -6.21
N ILE A 78 1.03 -11.62 -6.95
CA ILE A 78 1.48 -12.91 -7.51
C ILE A 78 1.73 -13.92 -6.38
N THR A 79 2.34 -13.50 -5.26
CA THR A 79 2.59 -14.39 -4.12
C THR A 79 1.31 -14.81 -3.37
N LYS A 80 0.25 -13.99 -3.39
CA LYS A 80 -1.04 -14.31 -2.76
C LYS A 80 -1.88 -15.26 -3.63
N GLU A 81 -1.89 -15.06 -4.94
CA GLU A 81 -2.60 -15.95 -5.88
C GLU A 81 -1.99 -17.36 -5.95
N GLN A 82 -0.72 -17.52 -5.57
CA GLN A 82 -0.05 -18.82 -5.54
C GLN A 82 -0.22 -19.59 -4.22
N LYS A 83 -0.77 -18.99 -3.15
CA LYS A 83 -0.93 -19.68 -1.86
C LYS A 83 -2.26 -20.41 -1.68
N ASP A 84 -3.24 -20.14 -2.55
CA ASP A 84 -4.59 -20.73 -2.44
C ASP A 84 -4.81 -21.92 -3.40
N SER A 85 -3.83 -22.28 -4.24
CA SER A 85 -3.99 -23.34 -5.25
C SER A 85 -3.52 -24.74 -4.81
N HIS A 86 -3.04 -24.92 -3.56
CA HIS A 86 -2.45 -26.20 -3.12
C HIS A 86 -3.10 -26.86 -1.89
N THR A 87 -4.31 -26.44 -1.46
CA THR A 87 -5.01 -27.11 -0.33
C THR A 87 -6.35 -27.73 -0.68
N LEU A 88 -6.76 -27.78 -1.95
CA LEU A 88 -8.09 -28.28 -2.34
C LEU A 88 -8.24 -29.82 -2.36
N TYR A 89 -7.25 -30.60 -1.93
CA TYR A 89 -7.28 -32.08 -1.98
C TYR A 89 -6.73 -32.78 -0.73
N ASN A 90 -7.08 -32.30 0.46
CA ASN A 90 -6.74 -33.00 1.71
C ASN A 90 -7.97 -33.28 2.58
N HIS A 91 -9.11 -33.67 1.98
CA HIS A 91 -10.20 -34.26 2.75
C HIS A 91 -9.82 -35.71 3.15
N PRO A 92 -9.77 -36.07 4.44
CA PRO A 92 -9.68 -37.48 4.82
C PRO A 92 -10.96 -38.17 4.34
N THR A 93 -10.86 -39.09 3.39
CA THR A 93 -12.00 -39.93 2.99
C THR A 93 -12.45 -40.78 4.19
N PRO A 94 -13.75 -40.79 4.55
CA PRO A 94 -14.25 -41.67 5.60
C PRO A 94 -14.02 -43.14 5.23
N ASN A 95 -13.23 -43.83 6.06
CA ASN A 95 -12.91 -45.24 5.87
C ASN A 95 -14.12 -46.10 6.28
N HIS A 96 -14.91 -46.56 5.31
CA HIS A 96 -16.00 -47.50 5.57
C HIS A 96 -15.42 -48.92 5.70
N LYS A 97 -15.46 -49.49 6.92
CA LYS A 97 -15.14 -50.90 7.13
C LYS A 97 -16.30 -51.75 6.62
N ILE A 98 -16.12 -52.40 5.48
CA ILE A 98 -17.03 -53.46 5.04
C ILE A 98 -16.70 -54.71 5.88
N THR A 99 -17.54 -55.03 6.87
CA THR A 99 -17.50 -56.32 7.55
C THR A 99 -18.34 -57.31 6.76
N THR A 100 -17.68 -58.18 5.99
CA THR A 100 -18.28 -59.39 5.42
C THR A 100 -17.95 -60.59 6.33
N SER A 101 -18.87 -60.95 7.22
CA SER A 101 -18.95 -62.26 7.90
C SER A 101 -20.17 -62.24 8.81
N GLY A 102 -21.12 -63.17 8.82
CA GLY A 102 -21.26 -64.45 8.14
C GLY A 102 -22.71 -64.89 8.32
N ARG A 103 -23.12 -65.81 7.45
CA ARG A 103 -24.45 -66.40 7.38
C ARG A 103 -24.53 -67.57 8.35
N GLU A 104 -25.16 -67.40 9.51
CA GLU A 104 -25.72 -68.46 10.38
C GLU A 104 -26.96 -67.79 11.03
N GLY A 105 -28.21 -68.24 10.94
CA GLY A 105 -28.73 -69.60 11.05
C GLY A 105 -29.44 -69.74 12.41
N HIS A 106 -30.75 -70.03 12.39
CA HIS A 106 -31.59 -70.61 13.47
C HIS A 106 -32.38 -69.73 14.48
N SER A 107 -33.72 -69.81 14.32
CA SER A 107 -34.78 -70.17 15.28
C SER A 107 -35.27 -69.17 16.35
N LEU A 108 -36.49 -68.65 16.18
CA LEU A 108 -37.75 -69.09 16.85
C LEU A 108 -38.97 -68.43 16.19
#